data_AF-A0A7S3F3D9-F1
#
_entry.id   AF-A0A7S3F3D9-F1
#
_cell.length_a   1.000
_cell.length_b   1.000
_cell.length_c   1.000
_cell.angle_alpha   90.00
_cell.angle_beta   90.00
_cell.angle_gamma   90.00
#
_symmetry.space_group_name_H-M   'P 1'
#
loop_
_entity.id
_entity.type
_entity.pdbx_description
1 polymer ?
#
loop_
_entity_poly.entity_id
_entity_poly.type
_entity_poly.pdbx_seq_one_letter_code
_entity_poly.pdbx_strand_id
1 'polypeptide(L)'
;ATLAAAAAALAAAPAKALLPDDEDEELVAKAIANRKAKIEREKQVMANFARSEGANNATEDADLIDDNAVQTAVTSLYKAGGALEEGDLAGAKAVLVGDWAAADTIQRLSVSDRQKKAAGSFVNAVPTLTGASSLTEAKAAFVSTAGALESWCKLTGYDSVVAGL
;
A
#
# COMPACT_ATOMS: atom_id res chain seq x y z
N ALA A 1 51.89 -57.38 11.66
CA ALA A 1 51.29 -56.72 12.83
C ALA A 1 49.76 -56.81 12.71
N THR A 2 49.17 -57.55 13.63
CA THR A 2 47.76 -57.55 14.07
C THR A 2 47.34 -56.13 14.54
N LEU A 3 46.09 -55.65 14.61
CA LEU A 3 44.75 -56.22 14.78
C LEU A 3 43.72 -55.14 14.35
N ALA A 4 42.55 -55.58 13.88
CA ALA A 4 41.39 -54.74 13.61
C ALA A 4 40.76 -54.15 14.89
N ALA A 5 40.22 -52.93 14.82
CA ALA A 5 39.23 -52.38 15.76
C ALA A 5 38.41 -51.34 14.99
N ALA A 6 37.26 -51.75 14.43
CA ALA A 6 35.94 -51.65 15.06
C ALA A 6 35.29 -50.29 14.79
N ALA A 7 34.31 -50.32 13.88
CA ALA A 7 33.46 -49.22 13.49
C ALA A 7 32.71 -48.65 14.71
N ALA A 8 32.92 -47.37 15.00
CA ALA A 8 31.96 -46.58 15.76
C ALA A 8 31.04 -45.87 14.77
N ALA A 9 30.10 -46.63 14.20
CA ALA A 9 28.91 -46.05 13.59
C ALA A 9 28.11 -45.40 14.73
N LEU A 10 28.31 -44.10 14.92
CA LEU A 10 27.49 -43.30 15.83
C LEU A 10 26.09 -43.23 15.22
N ALA A 11 25.25 -44.20 15.59
CA ALA A 11 23.83 -44.19 15.27
C ALA A 11 23.21 -42.95 15.92
N ALA A 12 23.00 -41.90 15.11
CA ALA A 12 22.15 -40.78 15.47
C ALA A 12 20.73 -41.31 15.61
N ALA A 13 20.33 -41.62 16.85
CA ALA A 13 18.92 -41.85 17.14
C ALA A 13 18.15 -40.55 16.86
N PRO A 14 17.00 -40.58 16.19
CA PRO A 14 16.14 -39.41 16.14
C PRO A 14 15.69 -39.11 17.57
N ALA A 15 16.14 -37.98 18.10
CA ALA A 15 15.64 -37.46 19.35
C ALA A 15 14.15 -37.12 19.15
N LYS A 16 13.28 -38.05 19.54
CA LYS A 16 11.85 -37.76 19.75
C LYS A 16 11.74 -36.94 21.03
N ALA A 17 12.01 -35.65 20.91
CA ALA A 17 11.60 -34.67 21.90
C ALA A 17 10.08 -34.53 21.78
N LEU A 18 9.35 -35.08 22.75
CA LEU A 18 7.95 -34.76 23.00
C LEU A 18 7.94 -33.35 23.65
N LEU A 19 8.07 -32.32 22.82
CA LEU A 19 7.74 -30.96 23.23
C LEU A 19 6.25 -30.75 22.90
N PRO A 20 5.47 -30.11 23.78
CA PRO A 20 4.12 -29.69 23.44
C PRO A 20 4.23 -28.65 22.31
N ASP A 21 3.92 -29.07 21.08
CA ASP A 21 4.12 -28.30 19.84
C ASP A 21 3.34 -26.96 19.78
N ASP A 22 2.37 -26.74 20.67
CA ASP A 22 1.46 -25.59 20.61
C ASP A 22 2.11 -24.25 21.08
N GLU A 23 3.11 -24.26 21.96
CA GLU A 23 3.74 -23.02 22.47
C GLU A 23 4.82 -22.45 21.51
N ASP A 24 5.45 -23.32 20.69
CA ASP A 24 6.49 -22.90 19.76
C ASP A 24 5.91 -22.27 18.47
N GLU A 25 4.72 -22.68 18.04
CA GLU A 25 4.05 -22.10 16.86
C GLU A 25 3.71 -20.61 17.06
N GLU A 26 3.26 -20.21 18.25
CA GLU A 26 2.92 -18.82 18.54
C GLU A 26 4.17 -17.91 18.52
N LEU A 27 5.29 -18.41 19.07
CA LEU A 27 6.56 -17.68 19.07
C LEU A 27 7.15 -17.56 17.66
N VAL A 28 7.04 -18.61 16.84
CA VAL A 28 7.46 -18.57 15.44
C VAL A 28 6.58 -17.62 14.63
N ALA A 29 5.25 -17.63 14.83
CA ALA A 29 4.34 -16.68 14.19
C ALA A 29 4.68 -15.22 14.56
N LYS A 30 4.98 -14.95 15.84
CA LYS A 30 5.39 -13.63 16.33
C LYS A 30 6.75 -13.20 15.76
N ALA A 31 7.71 -14.11 15.65
CA ALA A 31 9.01 -13.84 15.05
C ALA A 31 8.90 -13.53 13.55
N ILE A 32 8.06 -14.27 12.82
CA ILE A 32 7.75 -14.01 11.41
C ILE A 32 7.06 -12.66 11.24
N ALA A 33 6.09 -12.33 12.09
CA ALA A 33 5.40 -11.05 12.08
C ALA A 33 6.37 -9.88 12.34
N ASN A 34 7.26 -10.01 13.32
CA ASN A 34 8.28 -9.01 13.62
C ASN A 34 9.27 -8.81 12.46
N ARG A 35 9.73 -9.89 11.83
CA ARG A 35 10.61 -9.81 10.66
C ARG A 35 9.93 -9.13 9.48
N LYS A 36 8.67 -9.47 9.20
CA LYS A 36 7.85 -8.80 8.18
C LYS A 36 7.69 -7.31 8.48
N ALA A 37 7.38 -6.95 9.72
CA ALA A 37 7.22 -5.56 10.14
C ALA A 37 8.52 -4.75 10.02
N LYS A 38 9.69 -5.36 10.29
CA LYS A 38 11.00 -4.70 10.11
C LYS A 38 11.31 -4.44 8.64
N ILE A 39 11.13 -5.45 7.78
CA ILE A 39 11.34 -5.32 6.33
C ILE A 39 10.42 -4.26 5.75
N GLU A 40 9.16 -4.25 6.20
CA GLU A 40 8.17 -3.26 5.79
C GLU A 40 8.59 -1.83 6.15
N ARG A 41 9.06 -1.63 7.38
CA ARG A 41 9.56 -0.33 7.83
C ARG A 41 10.79 0.12 7.04
N GLU A 42 11.73 -0.79 6.78
CA GLU A 42 12.93 -0.50 6.01
C GLU A 42 12.59 -0.12 4.56
N LYS A 43 11.63 -0.80 3.92
CA LYS A 43 11.15 -0.43 2.58
C LYS A 43 10.54 0.98 2.53
N GLN A 44 9.74 1.34 3.54
CA GLN A 44 9.16 2.68 3.64
C GLN A 44 10.23 3.75 3.82
N VAL A 45 11.20 3.51 4.72
CA VAL A 45 12.32 4.43 4.94
C VAL A 45 13.14 4.62 3.66
N MET A 46 13.42 3.53 2.93
CA MET A 46 14.16 3.62 1.66
C MET A 46 13.39 4.34 0.56
N ALA A 47 12.08 4.08 0.43
CA ALA A 47 11.23 4.79 -0.53
C ALA A 47 11.15 6.29 -0.24
N ASN A 48 10.98 6.66 1.04
CA ASN A 48 10.91 8.04 1.46
C ASN A 48 12.26 8.76 1.32
N PHE A 49 13.36 8.08 1.65
CA PHE A 49 14.72 8.62 1.50
C PHE A 49 15.09 8.84 0.03
N ALA A 50 14.77 7.88 -0.85
CA ALA A 50 15.01 8.02 -2.29
C ALA A 50 14.31 9.26 -2.87
N ARG A 51 13.10 9.57 -2.39
CA ARG A 51 12.35 10.77 -2.77
C ARG A 51 12.94 12.05 -2.17
N SER A 52 13.38 12.03 -0.91
CA SER A 52 13.85 13.24 -0.21
C SER A 52 15.24 13.72 -0.64
N GLU A 53 16.12 12.81 -1.09
CA GLU A 53 17.52 13.14 -1.40
C GLU A 53 17.79 13.42 -2.89
N GLY A 54 16.76 13.57 -3.73
CA GLY A 54 16.92 14.03 -5.11
C GLY A 54 17.91 13.18 -5.92
N ALA A 55 17.79 11.84 -5.83
CA ALA A 55 18.74 10.93 -6.46
C ALA A 55 18.57 10.91 -7.99
N ASN A 56 19.25 11.87 -8.65
CA ASN A 56 19.61 12.02 -10.07
C ASN A 56 18.57 12.63 -11.01
N ASN A 57 18.77 13.89 -11.45
CA ASN A 57 18.21 14.69 -12.56
C ASN A 57 17.34 14.07 -13.71
N ALA A 58 17.25 12.75 -13.90
CA ALA A 58 16.24 12.07 -14.72
C ALA A 58 15.04 11.54 -13.90
N THR A 59 15.20 11.35 -12.58
CA THR A 59 14.15 10.98 -11.64
C THR A 59 13.37 12.18 -11.15
N GLU A 60 13.94 13.39 -11.11
CA GLU A 60 13.19 14.60 -10.73
C GLU A 60 11.98 14.83 -11.65
N ASP A 61 12.15 14.69 -12.96
CA ASP A 61 11.02 14.80 -13.90
C ASP A 61 9.97 13.69 -13.67
N ALA A 62 10.41 12.47 -13.36
CA ALA A 62 9.52 11.35 -13.10
C ALA A 62 8.78 11.49 -11.76
N ASP A 63 9.46 11.95 -10.72
CA ASP A 63 8.91 12.23 -9.40
C ASP A 63 7.94 13.42 -9.47
N LEU A 64 8.25 14.45 -10.26
CA LEU A 64 7.33 15.55 -10.54
C LEU A 64 6.09 15.08 -11.31
N ILE A 65 6.25 14.17 -12.27
CA ILE A 65 5.11 13.56 -12.99
C ILE A 65 4.24 12.76 -12.01
N ASP A 66 4.86 12.00 -11.12
CA ASP A 66 4.18 11.17 -10.13
C ASP A 66 3.43 12.03 -9.11
N ASP A 67 4.08 13.06 -8.59
CA ASP A 67 3.49 14.02 -7.65
C ASP A 67 2.34 14.79 -8.30
N ASN A 68 2.49 15.20 -9.57
CA ASN A 68 1.41 15.83 -10.33
C ASN A 68 0.22 14.88 -10.57
N ALA A 69 0.48 13.59 -10.80
CA ALA A 69 -0.58 12.60 -10.95
C ALA A 69 -1.36 12.41 -9.63
N VAL A 70 -0.66 12.34 -8.49
CA VAL A 70 -1.32 12.25 -7.17
C VAL A 70 -2.08 13.55 -6.86
N GLN A 71 -1.49 14.72 -7.14
CA GLN A 71 -2.17 16.01 -6.97
C GLN A 71 -3.41 16.13 -7.88
N THR A 72 -3.35 15.57 -9.09
CA THR A 72 -4.50 15.50 -10.00
C THR A 72 -5.61 14.65 -9.41
N ALA A 73 -5.29 13.53 -8.75
CA ALA A 73 -6.26 12.70 -8.04
C ALA A 73 -6.98 13.49 -6.93
N VAL A 74 -6.22 14.19 -6.07
CA VAL A 74 -6.75 15.03 -4.99
C VAL A 74 -7.63 16.14 -5.55
N THR A 75 -7.15 16.84 -6.58
CA THR A 75 -7.89 17.94 -7.22
C THR A 75 -9.18 17.45 -7.88
N SER A 76 -9.17 16.26 -8.47
CA SER A 76 -10.35 15.66 -9.09
C SER A 76 -11.39 15.30 -8.03
N LEU A 77 -10.97 14.75 -6.88
CA LEU A 77 -11.87 14.53 -5.75
C LEU A 77 -12.40 15.84 -5.17
N TYR A 78 -11.55 16.86 -5.01
CA TYR A 78 -12.01 18.16 -4.52
C TYR A 78 -13.12 18.74 -5.41
N LYS A 79 -12.92 18.71 -6.73
CA LYS A 79 -13.92 19.15 -7.72
C LYS A 79 -15.18 18.27 -7.69
N ALA A 80 -15.03 16.95 -7.59
CA ALA A 80 -16.17 16.04 -7.47
C ALA A 80 -16.98 16.31 -6.20
N GLY A 81 -16.32 16.55 -5.06
CA GLY A 81 -16.95 16.95 -3.81
C GLY A 81 -17.73 18.26 -3.94
N GLY A 82 -17.14 19.27 -4.59
CA GLY A 82 -17.83 20.54 -4.90
C GLY A 82 -19.10 20.34 -5.72
N ALA A 83 -19.03 19.56 -6.81
CA ALA A 83 -20.19 19.25 -7.63
C ALA A 83 -21.28 18.47 -6.84
N LEU A 84 -20.88 17.55 -5.95
CA LEU A 84 -21.83 16.84 -5.09
C LEU A 84 -22.51 17.77 -4.06
N GLU A 85 -21.81 18.79 -3.57
CA GLU A 85 -22.41 19.80 -2.68
C GLU A 85 -23.41 20.70 -3.42
N GLU A 86 -23.16 21.01 -4.68
CA GLU A 86 -24.08 21.74 -5.56
C GLU A 86 -25.27 20.88 -6.04
N GLY A 87 -25.27 19.58 -5.74
CA GLY A 87 -26.28 18.63 -6.18
C GLY A 87 -26.10 18.14 -7.62
N ASP A 88 -24.98 18.47 -8.26
CA ASP A 88 -24.63 18.04 -9.62
C ASP A 88 -23.95 16.67 -9.62
N LEU A 89 -24.78 15.63 -9.61
CA LEU A 89 -24.31 14.25 -9.73
C LEU A 89 -23.59 13.99 -11.06
N ALA A 90 -24.04 14.60 -12.16
CA ALA A 90 -23.46 14.37 -13.48
C ALA A 90 -22.05 14.99 -13.57
N GLY A 91 -21.87 16.22 -13.09
CA GLY A 91 -20.59 16.89 -13.00
C GLY A 91 -19.61 16.17 -12.10
N ALA A 92 -20.06 15.70 -10.92
CA ALA A 92 -19.22 14.92 -10.02
C ALA A 92 -18.65 13.66 -10.69
N LYS A 93 -19.48 12.96 -11.47
CA LYS A 93 -19.05 11.79 -12.25
C LYS A 93 -18.12 12.19 -13.38
N ALA A 94 -18.44 13.23 -14.14
CA ALA A 94 -17.67 13.66 -15.31
C ALA A 94 -16.21 14.00 -14.95
N VAL A 95 -15.96 14.59 -13.78
CA VAL A 95 -14.61 14.90 -13.29
C VAL A 95 -13.77 13.63 -13.02
N LEU A 96 -14.44 12.52 -12.71
CA LEU A 96 -13.82 11.24 -12.36
C LEU A 96 -13.86 10.22 -13.50
N VAL A 97 -14.50 10.56 -14.63
CA VAL A 97 -14.59 9.71 -15.82
C VAL A 97 -13.47 10.09 -16.78
N GLY A 98 -12.54 9.16 -16.99
CA GLY A 98 -11.41 9.33 -17.90
C GLY A 98 -10.33 8.30 -17.62
N ASP A 99 -9.29 8.30 -18.45
CA ASP A 99 -8.06 7.54 -18.20
C ASP A 99 -7.38 8.14 -16.97
N TRP A 100 -7.64 7.54 -15.82
CA TRP A 100 -7.21 8.09 -14.55
C TRP A 100 -5.74 7.70 -14.35
N ALA A 101 -4.84 8.45 -14.97
CA ALA A 101 -3.38 8.27 -14.88
C ALA A 101 -2.87 8.19 -13.42
N ALA A 102 -3.64 8.74 -12.49
CA ALA A 102 -3.42 8.61 -11.07
C ALA A 102 -3.55 7.16 -10.55
N ALA A 103 -4.44 6.33 -11.08
CA ALA A 103 -4.67 4.96 -10.60
C ALA A 103 -3.42 4.09 -10.77
N ASP A 104 -2.85 4.05 -11.98
CA ASP A 104 -1.64 3.30 -12.28
C ASP A 104 -0.44 3.83 -11.50
N THR A 105 -0.34 5.16 -11.37
CA THR A 105 0.72 5.82 -10.61
C THR A 105 0.64 5.49 -9.12
N ILE A 106 -0.54 5.57 -8.52
CA ILE A 106 -0.79 5.23 -7.11
C ILE A 106 -0.47 3.76 -6.83
N GLN A 107 -0.82 2.85 -7.75
CA GLN A 107 -0.44 1.44 -7.63
C GLN A 107 1.08 1.24 -7.75
N ARG A 108 1.74 1.91 -8.70
CA ARG A 108 3.18 1.81 -8.92
C ARG A 108 4.00 2.37 -7.75
N LEU A 109 3.57 3.49 -7.18
CA LEU A 109 4.19 4.13 -6.01
C LEU A 109 4.01 3.33 -4.70
N SER A 110 3.14 2.32 -4.71
CA SER A 110 2.89 1.45 -3.56
C SER A 110 3.91 0.32 -3.49
N VAL A 111 4.94 0.49 -2.66
CA VAL A 111 6.04 -0.49 -2.54
C VAL A 111 5.72 -1.62 -1.55
N SER A 112 4.83 -1.38 -0.60
CA SER A 112 4.47 -2.36 0.41
C SER A 112 3.10 -2.98 0.30
N ASP A 113 2.88 -4.11 0.96
CA ASP A 113 1.58 -4.78 0.98
C ASP A 113 0.49 -3.89 1.58
N ARG A 114 0.82 -3.09 2.61
CA ARG A 114 -0.11 -2.15 3.22
C ARG A 114 -0.45 -1.00 2.28
N GLN A 115 0.54 -0.44 1.60
CA GLN A 115 0.34 0.63 0.61
C GLN A 115 -0.46 0.11 -0.59
N LYS A 116 -0.12 -1.08 -1.11
CA LYS A 116 -0.83 -1.71 -2.23
C LYS A 116 -2.29 -1.99 -1.89
N LYS A 117 -2.57 -2.44 -0.66
CA LYS A 117 -3.94 -2.63 -0.19
C LYS A 117 -4.71 -1.30 -0.12
N ALA A 118 -4.07 -0.24 0.38
CA ALA A 118 -4.70 1.08 0.44
C ALA A 118 -4.94 1.66 -0.97
N ALA A 119 -3.95 1.56 -1.87
CA ALA A 119 -4.08 1.94 -3.28
C ALA A 119 -5.21 1.17 -3.97
N GLY A 120 -5.27 -0.15 -3.78
CA GLY A 120 -6.36 -0.98 -4.31
C GLY A 120 -7.73 -0.58 -3.74
N SER A 121 -7.81 -0.23 -2.46
CA SER A 121 -9.06 0.25 -1.85
C SER A 121 -9.53 1.55 -2.49
N PHE A 122 -8.60 2.48 -2.75
CA PHE A 122 -8.89 3.73 -3.43
C PHE A 122 -9.33 3.52 -4.88
N VAL A 123 -8.53 2.79 -5.67
CA VAL A 123 -8.82 2.51 -7.09
C VAL A 123 -10.16 1.80 -7.27
N ASN A 124 -10.52 0.89 -6.35
CA ASN A 124 -11.79 0.18 -6.40
C ASN A 124 -13.00 1.02 -5.93
N ALA A 125 -12.78 2.06 -5.11
CA ALA A 125 -13.86 2.93 -4.62
C ALA A 125 -14.34 3.93 -5.69
N VAL A 126 -13.47 4.27 -6.65
CA VAL A 126 -13.77 5.26 -7.70
C VAL A 126 -14.88 4.80 -8.65
N PRO A 127 -14.88 3.54 -9.15
CA PRO A 127 -16.03 3.00 -9.88
C PRO A 127 -17.33 3.02 -9.09
N THR A 128 -17.28 2.85 -7.76
CA THR A 128 -18.48 2.95 -6.91
C THR A 128 -19.04 4.37 -6.92
N LEU A 129 -18.16 5.37 -6.83
CA LEU A 129 -18.56 6.78 -6.91
C LEU A 129 -19.12 7.15 -8.30
N THR A 130 -18.45 6.75 -9.38
CA THR A 130 -18.91 7.05 -10.74
C THR A 130 -20.19 6.26 -11.11
N GLY A 131 -20.37 5.07 -10.55
CA GLY A 131 -21.54 4.22 -10.71
C GLY A 131 -22.78 4.64 -9.91
N ALA A 132 -22.65 5.52 -8.92
CA ALA A 132 -23.73 5.87 -8.00
C ALA A 132 -24.99 6.40 -8.70
N SER A 133 -26.17 5.89 -8.34
CA SER A 133 -27.45 6.21 -9.00
C SER A 133 -28.16 7.44 -8.43
N SER A 134 -27.73 7.90 -7.25
CA SER A 134 -28.33 9.03 -6.54
C SER A 134 -27.27 9.91 -5.87
N LEU A 135 -27.64 11.15 -5.54
CA LEU A 135 -26.75 12.07 -4.84
C LEU A 135 -26.33 11.52 -3.46
N THR A 136 -27.24 10.88 -2.73
CA THR A 136 -26.96 10.27 -1.43
C THR A 136 -25.93 9.15 -1.55
N GLU A 137 -26.10 8.26 -2.52
CA GLU A 137 -25.16 7.17 -2.79
C GLU A 137 -23.79 7.71 -3.21
N ALA A 138 -23.77 8.75 -4.06
CA ALA A 138 -22.54 9.38 -4.52
C ALA A 138 -21.80 10.09 -3.38
N LYS A 139 -22.50 10.79 -2.48
CA LYS A 139 -21.89 11.39 -1.28
C LYS A 139 -21.28 10.34 -0.35
N ALA A 140 -21.96 9.22 -0.13
CA ALA A 140 -21.42 8.13 0.66
C ALA A 140 -20.18 7.49 0.01
N ALA A 141 -20.24 7.22 -1.29
CA ALA A 141 -19.11 6.71 -2.06
C ALA A 141 -17.95 7.70 -2.09
N PHE A 142 -18.23 9.00 -2.16
CA PHE A 142 -17.22 10.06 -2.11
C PHE A 142 -16.42 10.04 -0.82
N VAL A 143 -17.10 9.96 0.34
CA VAL A 143 -16.42 9.87 1.64
C VAL A 143 -15.52 8.63 1.70
N SER A 144 -16.01 7.48 1.20
CA SER A 144 -15.20 6.26 1.15
C SER A 144 -13.97 6.41 0.25
N THR A 145 -14.14 7.02 -0.92
CA THR A 145 -13.04 7.24 -1.89
C THR A 145 -12.02 8.22 -1.36
N ALA A 146 -12.45 9.36 -0.81
CA ALA A 146 -11.57 10.36 -0.22
C ALA A 146 -10.80 9.80 0.98
N GLY A 147 -11.46 9.09 1.89
CA GLY A 147 -10.79 8.46 3.03
C GLY A 147 -9.79 7.36 2.63
N ALA A 148 -10.05 6.64 1.53
CA ALA A 148 -9.10 5.68 0.99
C ALA A 148 -7.84 6.35 0.41
N LEU A 149 -8.00 7.47 -0.32
CA LEU A 149 -6.87 8.25 -0.81
C LEU A 149 -6.06 8.85 0.34
N GLU A 150 -6.73 9.45 1.32
CA GLU A 150 -6.08 10.04 2.49
C GLU A 150 -5.26 9.00 3.26
N SER A 151 -5.85 7.82 3.47
CA SER A 151 -5.17 6.69 4.12
C SER A 151 -3.95 6.23 3.34
N TRP A 152 -4.04 6.20 2.01
CA TRP A 152 -2.90 5.86 1.15
C TRP A 152 -1.79 6.92 1.26
N CYS A 153 -2.13 8.21 1.14
CA CYS A 153 -1.17 9.32 1.23
C CYS A 153 -0.39 9.30 2.54
N LYS A 154 -1.05 9.09 3.68
CA LYS A 154 -0.40 8.97 5.00
C LYS A 154 0.55 7.78 5.10
N LEU A 155 0.30 6.69 4.37
CA LEU A 155 1.15 5.51 4.35
C LEU A 155 2.37 5.65 3.42
N THR A 156 2.30 6.55 2.45
CA THR A 156 3.32 6.78 1.43
C THR A 156 4.10 8.08 1.63
N GLY A 157 3.71 8.90 2.62
CA GLY A 157 4.29 10.21 2.90
C GLY A 157 3.86 11.29 1.91
N TYR A 158 2.83 11.02 1.09
CA TYR A 158 2.30 11.99 0.14
C TYR A 158 1.47 13.08 0.81
N ASP A 159 1.02 12.87 2.05
CA ASP A 159 0.27 13.87 2.83
C ASP A 159 1.06 15.16 3.10
N SER A 160 2.40 15.10 3.06
CA SER A 160 3.25 16.30 3.13
C SER A 160 3.58 16.93 1.78
N VAL A 161 3.20 16.27 0.67
CA VAL A 161 3.55 16.67 -0.71
C VAL A 161 2.34 17.28 -1.42
N VAL A 162 1.16 16.66 -1.28
CA VAL A 162 -0.06 17.13 -1.95
C VAL A 162 -0.84 18.14 -1.12
N ALA A 163 -1.42 19.12 -1.80
CA ALA A 163 -2.28 20.13 -1.18
C ALA A 163 -3.76 19.77 -1.34
N GLY A 164 -4.55 20.03 -0.29
CA GLY A 164 -6.01 19.86 -0.30
C GLY A 164 -6.52 18.46 0.08
N LEU A 165 -5.69 17.67 0.78
CA LEU A 165 -6.05 16.40 1.38
C LEU A 165 -6.86 16.59 2.68
#